data_AF-A0A7C1EDR4-F1
#
_entry.id   AF-A0A7C1EDR4-F1
#
_cell.length_a   1.000
_cell.length_b   1.000
_cell.length_c   1.000
_cell.angle_alpha   90.00
_cell.angle_beta   90.00
_cell.angle_gamma   90.00
#
_symmetry.space_group_name_H-M   'P 1'
#
loop_
_entity.id
_entity.type
_entity.pdbx_description
1 polymer ?
#
loop_
_entity_poly.entity_id
_entity_poly.type
_entity_poly.pdbx_seq_one_letter_code
_entity_poly.pdbx_strand_id
1 'polypeptide(L)'
;INLCGIESPGFASAPAIALKIVELLISSGEKLTKKTKWNPIRKAFPHFHRMSNGEKAELVKKNPAYGRIICRCEEVTEGEVLDAVRSPIPARTYDGIKRRTWLGTGRCQGAFDHPRVIEILAKELNIPVEKVSKKGKDSEFIFRKTKEI
;
A
#
# COMPACT_ATOMS: atom_id res chain seq x y z
N ILE A 1 -1.62 28.91 -12.59
CA ILE A 1 -0.92 28.78 -11.28
C ILE A 1 -0.04 27.54 -11.35
N ASN A 2 1.27 27.68 -11.10
CA ASN A 2 2.22 26.57 -11.08
C ASN A 2 2.65 26.30 -9.62
N LEU A 3 2.57 25.04 -9.17
CA LEU A 3 3.23 24.60 -7.95
C LEU A 3 4.49 23.82 -8.32
N CYS A 4 5.63 24.49 -8.26
CA CYS A 4 6.93 23.88 -8.53
C CYS A 4 7.94 24.38 -7.48
N GLY A 5 9.03 23.64 -7.28
CA GLY A 5 10.13 24.08 -6.41
C GLY A 5 9.82 24.08 -4.91
N ILE A 6 8.84 23.29 -4.47
CA ILE A 6 8.57 23.13 -3.03
C ILE A 6 9.67 22.23 -2.45
N GLU A 7 10.66 22.85 -1.81
CA GLU A 7 11.66 22.14 -1.03
C GLU A 7 11.05 21.61 0.28
N SER A 8 11.88 21.01 1.15
CA SER A 8 11.42 20.58 2.47
C SER A 8 10.81 21.78 3.22
N PRO A 9 9.57 21.67 3.79
CA PRO A 9 8.82 20.45 4.08
C PRO A 9 7.52 20.28 3.27
N GLY A 10 7.59 20.07 1.95
CA GLY A 10 6.42 19.96 1.07
C GLY A 10 5.32 18.96 1.49
N PHE A 11 5.65 17.84 2.13
CA PHE A 11 4.64 16.88 2.62
C PHE A 11 3.90 17.40 3.86
N ALA A 12 4.61 17.98 4.82
CA ALA A 12 3.99 18.50 6.05
C ALA A 12 3.15 19.75 5.77
N SER A 13 3.57 20.59 4.82
CA SER A 13 2.85 21.79 4.42
C SER A 13 1.75 21.54 3.39
N ALA A 14 1.59 20.31 2.86
CA ALA A 14 0.65 20.02 1.78
C ALA A 14 -0.80 20.51 2.05
N PRO A 15 -1.38 20.36 3.27
CA PRO A 15 -2.72 20.88 3.54
C PRO A 15 -2.81 22.41 3.48
N ALA A 16 -1.82 23.11 4.03
CA ALA A 16 -1.78 24.58 4.03
C ALA A 16 -1.56 25.13 2.61
N ILE A 17 -0.67 24.48 1.83
CA ILE A 17 -0.46 24.78 0.42
C ILE A 17 -1.75 24.61 -0.36
N ALA A 18 -2.50 23.52 -0.15
CA ALA A 18 -3.77 23.31 -0.84
C ALA A 18 -4.77 24.45 -0.60
N LEU A 19 -4.90 24.95 0.63
CA LEU A 19 -5.75 26.11 0.93
C LEU A 19 -5.28 27.36 0.19
N LYS A 20 -3.96 27.62 0.19
CA LYS A 20 -3.40 28.78 -0.51
C LYS A 20 -3.67 28.74 -2.02
N ILE A 21 -3.63 27.56 -2.61
CA ILE A 21 -3.90 27.39 -4.05
C ILE A 21 -5.37 27.61 -4.37
N VAL A 22 -6.29 27.18 -3.50
CA VAL A 22 -7.72 27.47 -3.65
C VAL A 22 -7.96 28.98 -3.64
N GLU A 23 -7.34 29.72 -2.72
CA GLU A 23 -7.40 31.19 -2.70
C GLU A 23 -6.90 31.79 -4.01
N LEU A 24 -5.69 31.41 -4.45
CA LEU A 24 -5.09 31.95 -5.66
C LEU A 24 -5.92 31.67 -6.92
N LEU A 25 -6.54 30.49 -7.01
CA LEU A 25 -7.46 30.14 -8.11
C LEU A 25 -8.66 31.09 -8.13
N ILE A 26 -9.32 31.28 -6.98
CA ILE A 26 -10.48 32.19 -6.86
C ILE A 26 -10.08 33.61 -7.21
N SER A 27 -8.95 34.10 -6.69
CA SER A 27 -8.41 35.43 -7.00
C SER A 27 -8.06 35.60 -8.47
N SER A 28 -7.76 34.52 -9.18
CA SER A 28 -7.49 34.51 -10.63
C SER A 28 -8.78 34.49 -11.48
N GLY A 29 -9.95 34.50 -10.85
CA GLY A 29 -11.26 34.48 -11.53
C GLY A 29 -11.84 33.08 -11.78
N GLU A 30 -11.21 32.02 -11.26
CA GLU A 30 -11.73 30.66 -11.41
C GLU A 30 -13.00 30.44 -10.59
N LYS A 31 -14.01 29.86 -11.22
CA LYS A 31 -15.30 29.55 -10.58
C LYS A 31 -15.23 28.16 -9.95
N LEU A 32 -14.96 28.10 -8.65
CA LEU A 32 -14.92 26.85 -7.89
C LEU A 32 -16.26 26.60 -7.18
N THR A 33 -16.89 25.44 -7.45
CA THR A 33 -18.11 25.00 -6.75
C THR A 33 -17.79 23.93 -5.71
N LYS A 34 -18.25 24.12 -4.46
CA LYS A 34 -18.07 23.13 -3.40
C LYS A 34 -18.83 21.84 -3.74
N LYS A 35 -18.11 20.71 -3.79
CA LYS A 35 -18.73 19.38 -3.93
C LYS A 35 -19.39 18.98 -2.61
N THR A 36 -20.72 19.06 -2.54
CA THR A 36 -21.51 18.74 -1.33
C THR A 36 -21.48 17.26 -0.95
N LYS A 37 -21.27 16.37 -1.92
CA LYS A 37 -21.22 14.90 -1.73
C LYS A 37 -19.78 14.35 -1.60
N TRP A 38 -18.77 15.19 -1.41
CA TRP A 38 -17.39 14.73 -1.24
C TRP A 38 -17.14 14.19 0.17
N ASN A 39 -16.63 12.97 0.29
CA ASN A 39 -16.19 12.40 1.56
C ASN A 39 -14.66 12.52 1.66
N PRO A 40 -14.12 13.42 2.50
CA PRO A 40 -12.68 13.59 2.66
C PRO A 40 -12.03 12.50 3.53
N ILE A 41 -12.82 11.67 4.21
CA ILE A 41 -12.31 10.69 5.17
C ILE A 41 -11.94 9.41 4.44
N ARG A 42 -10.64 9.16 4.32
CA ARG A 42 -10.11 7.86 3.89
C ARG A 42 -10.27 6.85 5.03
N LYS A 43 -11.01 5.77 4.79
CA LYS A 43 -11.01 4.61 5.70
C LYS A 43 -9.63 3.95 5.69
N ALA A 44 -9.00 3.88 6.86
CA ALA A 44 -7.73 3.18 7.02
C ALA A 44 -7.93 1.66 6.89
N PHE A 45 -6.89 0.96 6.44
CA PHE A 45 -6.85 -0.49 6.55
C PHE A 45 -6.67 -0.88 8.02
N PRO A 46 -7.21 -2.03 8.45
CA PRO A 46 -6.89 -2.56 9.77
C PRO A 46 -5.39 -2.85 9.86
N HIS A 47 -4.77 -2.43 10.97
CA HIS A 47 -3.39 -2.77 11.29
C HIS A 47 -3.41 -3.89 12.32
N PHE A 48 -3.25 -5.13 11.87
CA PHE A 48 -3.51 -6.32 12.69
C PHE A 48 -2.70 -6.29 13.99
N HIS A 49 -1.42 -5.93 13.90
CA HIS A 49 -0.50 -5.87 15.04
C HIS A 49 -0.91 -4.88 16.15
N ARG A 50 -1.75 -3.87 15.84
CA ARG A 50 -2.21 -2.85 16.80
C ARG A 50 -3.54 -3.18 17.47
N MET A 51 -4.21 -4.23 17.02
CA MET A 51 -5.51 -4.64 17.52
C MET A 51 -5.39 -5.47 18.80
N SER A 52 -6.40 -5.37 19.66
CA SER A 52 -6.57 -6.28 20.79
C SER A 52 -6.86 -7.71 20.32
N ASN A 53 -6.64 -8.70 21.19
CA ASN A 53 -6.91 -10.10 20.85
C ASN A 53 -8.39 -10.36 20.51
N GLY A 54 -9.32 -9.63 21.13
CA GLY A 54 -10.75 -9.72 20.81
C GLY A 54 -11.04 -9.21 19.39
N GLU A 55 -10.50 -8.03 19.03
CA GLU A 55 -10.63 -7.48 17.67
C GLU A 55 -9.97 -8.37 16.62
N LYS A 56 -8.78 -8.91 16.91
CA LYS A 56 -8.08 -9.88 16.06
C LYS A 56 -8.97 -11.10 15.81
N ALA A 57 -9.53 -11.70 16.86
CA ALA A 57 -10.40 -12.87 16.73
C ALA A 57 -11.65 -12.59 15.88
N GLU A 58 -12.31 -11.45 16.10
CA GLU A 58 -13.48 -11.04 15.31
C GLU A 58 -13.13 -10.76 13.84
N LEU A 59 -11.98 -10.14 13.58
CA LEU A 59 -11.52 -9.90 12.21
C LEU A 59 -11.19 -11.21 11.48
N VAL A 60 -10.53 -12.16 12.15
CA VAL A 60 -10.23 -13.50 11.61
C VAL A 60 -11.50 -14.29 11.34
N LYS A 61 -12.51 -14.22 12.22
CA LYS A 61 -13.83 -14.84 11.98
C LYS A 61 -14.50 -14.29 10.72
N LYS A 62 -14.43 -12.97 10.50
CA LYS A 62 -15.02 -12.30 9.33
C LYS A 62 -14.24 -12.58 8.05
N ASN A 63 -12.92 -12.61 8.13
CA ASN A 63 -12.04 -12.89 7.01
C ASN A 63 -10.84 -13.75 7.46
N PRO A 64 -10.86 -15.06 7.17
CA PRO A 64 -9.80 -15.99 7.58
C PRO A 64 -8.39 -15.61 7.09
N ALA A 65 -8.26 -14.78 6.04
CA ALA A 65 -6.96 -14.32 5.56
C ALA A 65 -6.19 -13.49 6.61
N TYR A 66 -6.88 -12.84 7.56
CA TYR A 66 -6.22 -12.17 8.68
C TYR A 66 -5.67 -13.15 9.72
N GLY A 67 -6.01 -14.45 9.63
CA GLY A 67 -5.48 -15.48 10.52
C GLY A 67 -4.11 -16.01 10.07
N ARG A 68 -3.66 -15.67 8.86
CA ARG A 68 -2.39 -16.16 8.29
C ARG A 68 -1.34 -15.05 8.31
N ILE A 69 -0.33 -15.20 9.17
CA ILE A 69 0.81 -14.26 9.24
C ILE A 69 1.76 -14.48 8.06
N ILE A 70 1.99 -13.41 7.29
CA ILE A 70 2.93 -13.36 6.16
C ILE A 70 4.28 -12.80 6.62
N CYS A 71 4.30 -11.69 7.34
CA CYS A 71 5.52 -11.13 7.93
C CYS A 71 5.47 -11.30 9.45
N ARG A 72 6.31 -12.19 9.98
CA ARG A 72 6.38 -12.41 11.44
C ARG A 72 6.95 -11.22 12.20
N CYS A 73 7.92 -10.50 11.64
CA CYS A 73 8.58 -9.40 12.34
C CYS A 73 7.63 -8.24 12.61
N GLU A 74 6.75 -7.95 11.65
CA GLU A 74 5.81 -6.81 11.72
C GLU A 74 4.36 -7.27 11.97
N GLU A 75 4.15 -8.57 12.23
CA GLU A 75 2.85 -9.20 12.40
C GLU A 75 1.84 -8.91 11.27
N VAL A 76 2.33 -8.76 10.04
CA VAL A 76 1.48 -8.48 8.87
C VAL A 76 0.84 -9.78 8.37
N THR A 77 -0.47 -9.72 8.19
CA THR A 77 -1.32 -10.84 7.75
C THR A 77 -1.50 -10.92 6.24
N GLU A 78 -1.97 -12.06 5.74
CA GLU A 78 -2.37 -12.22 4.33
C GLU A 78 -3.53 -11.29 3.98
N GLY A 79 -4.47 -11.09 4.92
CA GLY A 79 -5.56 -10.13 4.79
C GLY A 79 -5.06 -8.72 4.48
N GLU A 80 -4.06 -8.22 5.21
CA GLU A 80 -3.46 -6.91 4.96
C GLU A 80 -2.75 -6.82 3.59
N VAL A 81 -2.12 -7.91 3.15
CA VAL A 81 -1.51 -7.98 1.80
C VAL A 81 -2.58 -7.91 0.72
N LEU A 82 -3.65 -8.70 0.85
CA LEU A 82 -4.77 -8.72 -0.10
C LEU A 82 -5.48 -7.37 -0.16
N ASP A 83 -5.71 -6.73 0.98
CA ASP A 83 -6.27 -5.38 1.08
C ASP A 83 -5.43 -4.37 0.30
N ALA A 84 -4.10 -4.41 0.45
CA ALA A 84 -3.20 -3.52 -0.28
C ALA A 84 -3.28 -3.76 -1.80
N VAL A 85 -3.33 -5.03 -2.22
CA VAL A 85 -3.42 -5.43 -3.64
C VAL A 85 -4.77 -5.06 -4.26
N ARG A 86 -5.86 -5.11 -3.48
CA ARG A 86 -7.24 -4.82 -3.93
C ARG A 86 -7.68 -3.38 -3.66
N SER A 87 -6.81 -2.55 -3.09
CA SER A 87 -7.11 -1.16 -2.76
C SER A 87 -7.41 -0.31 -4.01
N PRO A 88 -8.09 0.86 -3.87
CA PRO A 88 -8.39 1.74 -5.01
C PRO A 88 -7.16 2.22 -5.79
N ILE A 89 -6.00 2.29 -5.13
CA ILE A 89 -4.69 2.50 -5.76
C ILE A 89 -3.89 1.22 -5.53
N PRO A 90 -4.07 0.22 -6.41
CA PRO A 90 -3.69 -1.14 -6.10
C PRO A 90 -2.17 -1.32 -5.98
N ALA A 91 -1.72 -2.04 -4.95
CA ALA A 91 -0.31 -2.46 -4.89
C ALA A 91 -0.06 -3.58 -5.91
N ARG A 92 0.96 -3.40 -6.76
CA ARG A 92 1.31 -4.35 -7.85
C ARG A 92 2.73 -4.92 -7.71
N THR A 93 3.47 -4.46 -6.72
CA THR A 93 4.88 -4.81 -6.48
C THR A 93 5.10 -5.02 -4.99
N TYR A 94 6.15 -5.76 -4.64
CA TYR A 94 6.48 -6.02 -3.23
C TYR A 94 6.69 -4.72 -2.44
N ASP A 95 7.45 -3.75 -2.98
CA ASP A 95 7.66 -2.46 -2.31
C ASP A 95 6.37 -1.62 -2.29
N GLY A 96 5.43 -1.87 -3.20
CA GLY A 96 4.08 -1.32 -3.15
C GLY A 96 3.33 -1.80 -1.91
N ILE A 97 3.38 -3.10 -1.62
CA ILE A 97 2.73 -3.68 -0.43
C ILE A 97 3.48 -3.22 0.84
N LYS A 98 4.82 -3.24 0.86
CA LYS A 98 5.65 -2.73 1.96
C LYS A 98 5.25 -1.32 2.39
N ARG A 99 5.06 -0.40 1.45
CA ARG A 99 4.64 0.99 1.78
C ARG A 99 3.23 1.10 2.36
N ARG A 100 2.38 0.07 2.18
CA ARG A 100 0.99 0.05 2.65
C ARG A 100 0.83 -0.66 3.99
N THR A 101 1.57 -1.74 4.20
CA THR A 101 1.39 -2.63 5.36
C THR A 101 2.60 -2.67 6.29
N TRP A 102 3.73 -2.08 5.88
CA TRP A 102 5.00 -2.15 6.60
C TRP A 102 5.69 -3.53 6.57
N LEU A 103 5.21 -4.49 5.78
CA LEU A 103 5.86 -5.81 5.68
C LEU A 103 7.32 -5.73 5.20
N GLY A 104 8.16 -6.64 5.68
CA GLY A 104 9.56 -6.77 5.23
C GLY A 104 10.49 -5.64 5.68
N THR A 105 10.09 -4.83 6.67
CA THR A 105 10.91 -3.76 7.25
C THR A 105 11.50 -4.13 8.63
N GLY A 106 11.03 -5.23 9.22
CA GLY A 106 11.48 -5.72 10.51
C GLY A 106 12.82 -6.43 10.48
N ARG A 107 13.15 -7.15 11.55
CA ARG A 107 14.48 -7.79 11.74
C ARG A 107 14.98 -8.60 10.52
N CYS A 108 14.10 -9.31 9.82
CA CYS A 108 14.48 -10.14 8.68
C CYS A 108 14.63 -9.39 7.35
N GLN A 109 14.24 -8.11 7.27
CA GLN A 109 14.32 -7.28 6.06
C GLN A 109 13.69 -7.94 4.81
N GLY A 110 12.61 -8.72 5.01
CA GLY A 110 11.86 -9.39 3.94
C GLY A 110 12.34 -10.80 3.60
N ALA A 111 13.46 -11.27 4.16
CA ALA A 111 14.06 -12.56 3.79
C ALA A 111 13.10 -13.76 3.86
N PHE A 112 12.14 -13.74 4.80
CA PHE A 112 11.18 -14.83 4.99
C PHE A 112 9.80 -14.58 4.37
N ASP A 113 9.42 -13.33 4.09
CA ASP A 113 8.11 -13.01 3.54
C ASP A 113 8.09 -12.93 2.01
N HIS A 114 9.24 -12.68 1.35
CA HIS A 114 9.31 -12.60 -0.11
C HIS A 114 8.65 -13.78 -0.83
N PRO A 115 8.95 -15.07 -0.53
CA PRO A 115 8.36 -16.18 -1.28
C PRO A 115 6.83 -16.21 -1.20
N ARG A 116 6.29 -15.95 0.00
CA ARG A 116 4.84 -15.91 0.25
C ARG A 116 4.18 -14.75 -0.47
N VAL A 117 4.79 -13.57 -0.43
CA VAL A 117 4.26 -12.38 -1.11
C VAL A 117 4.32 -12.55 -2.62
N ILE A 118 5.37 -13.18 -3.15
CA ILE A 118 5.48 -13.48 -4.58
C ILE A 118 4.33 -14.38 -5.02
N GLU A 119 4.07 -15.47 -4.30
CA GLU A 119 2.94 -16.36 -4.59
C GLU A 119 1.59 -15.65 -4.53
N ILE A 120 1.36 -14.82 -3.50
CA ILE A 120 0.12 -14.05 -3.35
C ILE A 120 -0.05 -13.07 -4.52
N LEU A 121 1.00 -12.31 -4.87
CA LEU A 121 0.94 -11.36 -5.99
C LEU A 121 0.72 -12.06 -7.32
N ALA A 122 1.44 -13.16 -7.59
CA ALA A 122 1.27 -13.93 -8.82
C ALA A 122 -0.17 -14.40 -8.99
N LYS A 123 -0.74 -14.97 -7.92
CA LYS A 123 -2.13 -15.44 -7.88
C LYS A 123 -3.14 -14.30 -8.05
N GLU A 124 -3.01 -13.22 -7.28
CA GLU A 124 -3.98 -12.11 -7.28
C GLU A 124 -3.93 -11.28 -8.56
N LEU A 125 -2.78 -11.22 -9.23
CA LEU A 125 -2.60 -10.49 -10.49
C LEU A 125 -2.77 -11.38 -11.73
N ASN A 126 -2.93 -12.70 -11.54
CA ASN A 126 -2.96 -13.69 -12.61
C ASN A 126 -1.75 -13.58 -13.56
N ILE A 127 -0.56 -13.52 -12.97
CA ILE A 127 0.72 -13.48 -13.69
C ILE A 127 1.63 -14.62 -13.23
N PRO A 128 2.55 -15.08 -14.09
CA PRO A 128 3.57 -16.04 -13.66
C PRO A 128 4.48 -15.43 -12.58
N VAL A 129 5.01 -16.27 -11.68
CA VAL A 129 5.81 -15.83 -10.52
C VAL A 129 7.06 -15.05 -10.92
N GLU A 130 7.60 -15.34 -12.11
CA GLU A 130 8.73 -14.68 -12.74
C GLU A 130 8.45 -13.22 -13.13
N LYS A 131 7.17 -12.84 -13.23
CA LYS A 131 6.75 -11.46 -13.51
C LYS A 131 6.50 -10.64 -12.25
N VAL A 132 6.57 -11.25 -11.06
CA VAL A 132 6.45 -10.50 -9.81
C VAL A 132 7.74 -9.72 -9.56
N SER A 133 7.59 -8.41 -9.38
CA SER A 133 8.71 -7.50 -9.19
C SER A 133 8.71 -6.81 -7.83
N LYS A 134 9.92 -6.40 -7.42
CA LYS A 134 10.13 -5.63 -6.20
C LYS A 134 9.56 -4.23 -6.32
N LYS A 135 9.86 -3.53 -7.42
CA LYS A 135 9.54 -2.11 -7.62
C LYS A 135 9.21 -1.73 -9.06
N GLY A 136 8.84 -2.70 -9.90
CA GLY A 136 8.50 -2.50 -11.31
C GLY A 136 9.48 -3.23 -12.23
N LYS A 137 9.49 -2.82 -13.50
CA LYS A 137 10.32 -3.41 -14.55
C LYS A 137 11.79 -3.55 -14.10
N ASP A 138 12.43 -4.65 -14.48
CA ASP A 138 13.85 -4.94 -14.25
C ASP A 138 14.18 -5.13 -12.75
N SER A 139 13.19 -5.52 -11.95
CA SER A 139 13.33 -5.82 -10.52
C SER A 139 12.58 -7.08 -10.09
N GLU A 140 12.39 -8.00 -11.03
CA GLU A 140 11.81 -9.33 -10.84
C GLU A 140 12.63 -10.13 -9.82
N PHE A 141 11.95 -10.89 -8.97
CA PHE A 141 12.61 -11.73 -7.96
C PHE A 141 13.13 -13.05 -8.53
N ILE A 142 12.43 -13.58 -9.54
CA ILE A 142 12.67 -14.91 -10.11
C ILE A 142 12.85 -14.73 -11.62
N PHE A 143 13.99 -15.18 -12.15
CA PHE A 143 14.31 -15.04 -13.57
C PHE A 143 13.97 -16.28 -14.40
N ARG A 144 14.04 -17.47 -13.79
CA ARG A 144 13.86 -18.76 -14.45
C ARG A 144 13.60 -19.87 -13.45
N LYS A 145 13.12 -21.01 -13.95
CA LYS A 145 13.05 -22.24 -13.15
C LYS A 145 14.44 -22.83 -12.96
N THR A 146 14.58 -23.57 -11.87
CA THR A 146 15.82 -24.30 -11.57
C THR A 146 16.13 -25.28 -12.71
N LYS A 147 17.37 -25.26 -13.21
CA LYS A 147 17.92 -26.14 -14.28
C LYS A 147 17.46 -25.85 -15.72
N GLU A 148 16.67 -24.81 -15.99
CA GLU A 148 16.44 -24.32 -17.35
C GLU A 148 17.56 -23.36 -17.74
N ILE A 149 18.64 -23.85 -18.39
CA ILE A 149 19.75 -23.04 -18.94
C ILE A 149 19.46 -22.72 -20.40
#